data_AF-A0A963R4T6-F1
#
_entry.id   AF-A0A963R4T6-F1
#
_cell.length_a   1.000
_cell.length_b   1.000
_cell.length_c   1.000
_cell.angle_alpha   90.00
_cell.angle_beta   90.00
_cell.angle_gamma   90.00
#
_symmetry.space_group_name_H-M   'P 1'
#
loop_
_entity.id
_entity.type
_entity.pdbx_description
1 polymer ?
#
loop_
_entity_poly.entity_id
_entity_poly.type
_entity_poly.pdbx_seq_one_letter_code
_entity_poly.pdbx_strand_id
1 'polypeptide(L)'
;MSVSRFALLRRNMWAGCAALLVAGVPLGGGALAQDTEDEDSAGYDIVVTASVRQGGAQDIRHFRSVSLDGSFLPETSDLTLEGLMGEHDLTLPTDKPCRQTFCLTGMAMPAALPLRPEDRWFVGLGFASAIDADTYRREPISLIAVVDRSGSMSGTPMAHVKQGLHAVLDKLRPGDRLAIVTYGSAPMVHLPMTDYSGNREQLARAIDGIEIEGSTAMEAGLAKGYEVALEELEHSKGKTRIMLFTDENPNVGNTSAAGFMVQAERGSRAGVGLTTIGVGVHFDAALATHVSSVRGGNLFFLDTANSAKPLFEREFYNMVSEVAHDVVITMTPPEGYRITGVFGVPDDLMTSAPEGAVTAKISTAFLSSNGGGIYVTLGKDAAHANLPAGALGAGQPLLTSTLSY
;
A
#
# COMPACT_ATOMS: atom_id res chain seq x y z
N MET A 1 1.38 -15.18 -55.43
CA MET A 1 2.59 -14.56 -54.83
C MET A 1 2.10 -13.39 -53.98
N SER A 2 1.71 -13.60 -52.72
CA SER A 2 2.56 -13.73 -51.51
C SER A 2 3.34 -12.42 -51.24
N VAL A 3 2.87 -11.50 -50.40
CA VAL A 3 2.90 -11.40 -48.91
C VAL A 3 3.85 -10.26 -48.47
N SER A 4 3.25 -9.35 -47.70
CA SER A 4 3.72 -8.41 -46.66
C SER A 4 5.19 -8.37 -46.23
N ARG A 5 5.64 -7.15 -45.87
CA ARG A 5 6.19 -6.81 -44.53
C ARG A 5 6.42 -5.30 -44.37
N PHE A 6 5.53 -4.63 -43.64
CA PHE A 6 5.82 -3.38 -42.94
C PHE A 6 6.44 -3.74 -41.58
N ALA A 7 7.66 -3.28 -41.32
CA ALA A 7 8.34 -3.48 -40.04
C ALA A 7 7.98 -2.35 -39.07
N LEU A 8 7.30 -2.72 -37.97
CA LEU A 8 7.13 -1.88 -36.79
C LEU A 8 8.50 -1.62 -36.14
N LEU A 9 8.82 -0.34 -35.88
CA LEU A 9 9.83 0.05 -34.90
C LEU A 9 9.34 -0.34 -33.49
N ARG A 10 10.02 -1.30 -32.88
CA ARG A 10 9.97 -1.54 -31.43
C ARG A 10 10.63 -0.37 -30.71
N ARG A 11 9.88 0.35 -29.88
CA ARG A 11 10.42 1.21 -28.81
C ARG A 11 10.95 0.30 -27.71
N ASN A 12 12.26 0.33 -27.46
CA ASN A 12 12.89 -0.30 -26.29
C ASN A 12 12.38 0.40 -25.03
N MET A 13 11.69 -0.34 -24.15
CA MET A 13 11.51 0.01 -22.75
C MET A 13 12.88 -0.04 -22.07
N TRP A 14 13.31 1.08 -21.48
CA TRP A 14 14.46 1.12 -20.59
C TRP A 14 14.01 0.66 -19.20
N ALA A 15 14.43 -0.53 -18.78
CA ALA A 15 14.37 -0.93 -17.37
C ALA A 15 15.41 -0.11 -16.60
N GLY A 16 14.96 0.75 -15.69
CA GLY A 16 15.85 1.52 -14.81
C GLY A 16 16.32 0.63 -13.66
N CYS A 17 17.61 0.33 -13.60
CA CYS A 17 18.23 -0.37 -12.47
C CYS A 17 19.03 0.66 -11.66
N ALA A 18 18.70 0.83 -10.38
CA ALA A 18 19.42 1.73 -9.48
C ALA A 18 20.01 0.96 -8.31
N ALA A 19 21.28 1.22 -8.00
CA ALA A 19 22.01 0.62 -6.89
C ALA A 19 22.31 1.69 -5.81
N LEU A 20 22.00 1.37 -4.56
CA LEU A 20 22.31 2.18 -3.38
C LEU A 20 23.36 1.47 -2.52
N LEU A 21 24.30 2.26 -1.99
CA LEU A 21 25.32 1.85 -1.03
C LEU A 21 25.10 2.64 0.26
N VAL A 22 24.85 1.95 1.38
CA VAL A 22 24.67 2.61 2.69
C VAL A 22 25.98 2.52 3.48
N ALA A 23 26.61 3.64 3.82
CA ALA A 23 27.83 3.67 4.64
C ALA A 23 27.51 4.05 6.11
N GLY A 24 28.33 3.59 7.06
CA GLY A 24 28.18 3.93 8.48
C GLY A 24 28.68 5.34 8.80
N VAL A 25 27.89 6.11 9.54
CA VAL A 25 28.27 7.46 10.01
C VAL A 25 28.94 7.36 11.39
N PRO A 26 30.10 8.01 11.63
CA PRO A 26 30.67 8.12 12.97
C PRO A 26 29.87 9.14 13.79
N LEU A 27 29.36 8.72 14.96
CA LEU A 27 28.66 9.60 15.90
C LEU A 27 29.65 10.57 16.56
N GLY A 28 29.61 11.85 16.16
CA GLY A 28 30.17 12.97 16.90
C GLY A 28 29.07 13.67 17.70
N GLY A 29 29.30 13.91 18.99
CA GLY A 29 28.30 14.45 19.92
C GLY A 29 28.04 15.96 19.78
N GLY A 30 26.85 16.37 20.25
CA GLY A 30 26.34 17.75 20.35
C GLY A 30 25.33 18.06 19.25
N ALA A 31 24.14 18.63 19.49
CA ALA A 31 23.55 19.26 20.66
C ALA A 31 22.02 19.12 20.60
N LEU A 32 21.39 19.29 21.76
CA LEU A 32 19.94 19.46 21.93
C LEU A 32 19.46 20.67 21.12
N ALA A 33 18.37 20.51 20.36
CA ALA A 33 17.59 21.63 19.87
C ALA A 33 16.15 21.48 20.39
N GLN A 34 15.78 22.38 21.30
CA GLN A 34 14.41 22.64 21.74
C GLN A 34 13.72 23.60 20.77
N ASP A 35 12.39 23.41 20.69
CA ASP A 35 11.28 24.34 20.44
C ASP A 35 11.26 25.21 19.17
N THR A 36 10.12 25.15 18.46
CA THR A 36 9.08 26.20 18.50
C THR A 36 7.78 25.69 17.88
N GLU A 37 6.68 25.83 18.63
CA GLU A 37 5.32 25.87 18.11
C GLU A 37 5.18 27.06 17.14
N ASP A 38 4.62 26.85 15.96
CA ASP A 38 3.92 27.88 15.19
C ASP A 38 2.89 27.21 14.26
N GLU A 39 1.63 27.64 14.43
CA GLU A 39 0.46 27.28 13.63
C GLU A 39 0.47 27.95 12.23
N ASP A 40 -0.37 27.42 11.34
CA ASP A 40 -0.87 28.01 10.10
C ASP A 40 0.06 28.05 8.87
N SER A 41 0.20 26.89 8.22
CA SER A 41 -0.05 26.82 6.77
C SER A 41 -0.61 25.45 6.38
N ALA A 42 -1.81 25.45 5.77
CA ALA A 42 -2.39 24.26 5.14
C ALA A 42 -1.65 23.97 3.81
N GLY A 43 -0.38 23.58 3.92
CA GLY A 43 0.38 22.94 2.86
C GLY A 43 0.31 21.43 3.08
N TYR A 44 -0.31 20.69 2.17
CA TYR A 44 -0.14 19.25 2.15
C TYR A 44 1.27 18.98 1.62
N ASP A 45 2.25 18.82 2.51
CA ASP A 45 3.54 18.24 2.15
C ASP A 45 3.28 16.81 1.68
N ILE A 46 3.08 16.62 0.37
CA ILE A 46 3.07 15.28 -0.22
C ILE A 46 4.53 14.89 -0.33
N VAL A 47 5.08 14.38 0.76
CA VAL A 47 6.33 13.66 0.69
C VAL A 47 6.07 12.47 -0.21
N VAL A 48 6.65 12.44 -1.41
CA VAL A 48 6.64 11.20 -2.18
C VAL A 48 7.68 10.26 -1.58
N THR A 49 7.28 9.68 -0.46
CA THR A 49 7.85 8.43 -0.03
C THR A 49 7.26 7.39 -0.99
N ALA A 50 8.10 6.71 -1.76
CA ALA A 50 7.71 5.36 -2.17
C ALA A 50 7.89 4.45 -0.97
N SER A 51 7.37 4.81 0.21
CA SER A 51 7.19 3.80 1.23
C SER A 51 6.42 2.69 0.54
N VAL A 52 7.06 1.54 0.43
CA VAL A 52 6.42 0.33 -0.04
C VAL A 52 5.42 -0.02 1.05
N ARG A 53 4.29 0.69 1.04
CA ARG A 53 3.15 0.45 1.88
C ARG A 53 2.44 -0.71 1.25
N GLN A 54 2.90 -1.88 1.64
CA GLN A 54 2.33 -3.12 1.19
C GLN A 54 0.86 -3.16 1.63
N GLY A 55 -0.04 -3.41 0.68
CA GLY A 55 -1.50 -3.26 0.74
C GLY A 55 -2.25 -4.15 1.73
N GLY A 56 -1.69 -4.45 2.90
CA GLY A 56 -2.18 -5.47 3.81
C GLY A 56 -2.50 -4.92 5.20
N ALA A 57 -1.55 -4.24 5.83
CA ALA A 57 -1.80 -3.50 7.07
C ALA A 57 -1.15 -2.12 6.95
N GLN A 58 -1.99 -1.09 6.87
CA GLN A 58 -1.56 0.29 6.64
C GLN A 58 -1.26 1.04 7.95
N ASP A 59 -1.70 0.49 9.08
CA ASP A 59 -1.62 1.09 10.41
C ASP A 59 -1.89 0.05 11.51
N ILE A 60 -1.72 0.44 12.78
CA ILE A 60 -2.03 -0.38 13.97
C ILE A 60 -3.29 0.11 14.68
N ARG A 61 -4.23 0.74 13.97
CA ARG A 61 -5.45 1.26 14.59
C ARG A 61 -6.29 0.13 15.20
N HIS A 62 -6.22 -1.09 14.67
CA HIS A 62 -6.86 -2.25 15.28
C HIS A 62 -6.31 -2.56 16.68
N PHE A 63 -4.98 -2.74 16.77
CA PHE A 63 -4.34 -2.97 18.05
C PHE A 63 -4.68 -1.85 19.04
N ARG A 64 -4.69 -0.60 18.59
CA ARG A 64 -5.08 0.54 19.44
C ARG A 64 -6.55 0.49 19.84
N SER A 65 -7.48 0.20 18.94
CA SER A 65 -8.91 0.15 19.27
C SER A 65 -9.20 -0.97 20.28
N VAL A 66 -8.71 -2.19 20.03
CA VAL A 66 -8.86 -3.32 20.94
C VAL A 66 -8.18 -3.05 22.30
N SER A 67 -7.00 -2.45 22.31
CA SER A 67 -6.27 -2.12 23.55
C SER A 67 -6.95 -1.02 24.37
N LEU A 68 -7.59 -0.04 23.72
CA LEU A 68 -8.22 1.11 24.38
C LEU A 68 -9.67 0.84 24.82
N ASP A 69 -10.41 0.01 24.08
CA ASP A 69 -11.79 -0.35 24.41
C ASP A 69 -11.90 -1.23 25.66
N GLY A 70 -10.79 -1.87 26.09
CA GLY A 70 -10.68 -2.63 27.34
C GLY A 70 -11.59 -3.86 27.44
N SER A 71 -12.37 -4.13 26.38
CA SER A 71 -13.41 -5.15 26.33
C SER A 71 -12.86 -6.50 25.89
N PHE A 72 -11.69 -6.50 25.25
CA PHE A 72 -10.97 -7.69 24.78
C PHE A 72 -9.47 -7.55 25.09
N LEU A 73 -8.81 -8.66 25.38
CA LEU A 73 -7.36 -8.70 25.50
C LEU A 73 -6.76 -8.78 24.09
N PRO A 74 -5.86 -7.87 23.69
CA PRO A 74 -5.23 -7.92 22.37
C PRO A 74 -4.45 -9.24 22.20
N GLU A 75 -4.68 -9.92 21.08
CA GLU A 75 -3.87 -11.06 20.66
C GLU A 75 -2.59 -10.58 19.96
N THR A 76 -1.56 -11.44 19.90
CA THR A 76 -0.30 -11.08 19.23
C THR A 76 -0.47 -10.83 17.73
N SER A 77 -1.52 -11.38 17.13
CA SER A 77 -1.88 -11.14 15.72
C SER A 77 -2.50 -9.77 15.46
N ASP A 78 -2.98 -9.08 16.51
CA ASP A 78 -3.66 -7.79 16.36
C ASP A 78 -2.67 -6.65 16.09
N LEU A 79 -1.41 -6.83 16.55
CA LEU A 79 -0.30 -5.95 16.24
C LEU A 79 0.47 -6.46 15.02
N THR A 80 0.23 -5.85 13.87
CA THR A 80 1.05 -6.09 12.67
C THR A 80 2.30 -5.22 12.73
N LEU A 81 3.47 -5.84 12.55
CA LEU A 81 4.73 -5.09 12.54
C LEU A 81 4.80 -4.17 11.32
N GLU A 82 4.22 -4.59 10.21
CA GLU A 82 4.08 -3.83 8.97
C GLU A 82 3.22 -2.59 9.20
N GLY A 83 2.07 -2.74 9.86
CA GLY A 83 1.21 -1.61 10.22
C GLY A 83 1.92 -0.62 11.15
N LEU A 84 2.70 -1.11 12.12
CA LEU A 84 3.43 -0.26 13.06
C LEU A 84 4.50 0.56 12.31
N MET A 85 5.30 -0.11 11.48
CA MET A 85 6.36 0.54 10.71
C MET A 85 5.78 1.44 9.60
N GLY A 86 4.56 1.17 9.12
CA GLY A 86 3.84 2.00 8.18
C GLY A 86 3.29 3.31 8.76
N GLU A 87 3.19 3.45 10.09
CA GLU A 87 2.79 4.73 10.71
C GLU A 87 3.97 5.68 10.97
N HIS A 88 5.19 5.17 10.98
CA HIS A 88 6.39 5.95 11.32
C HIS A 88 7.18 6.33 10.07
N ASP A 89 7.36 7.63 9.87
CA ASP A 89 8.22 8.15 8.81
C ASP A 89 9.70 8.04 9.22
N LEU A 90 10.50 7.50 8.30
CA LEU A 90 11.94 7.63 8.32
C LEU A 90 12.35 8.61 7.23
N THR A 91 12.44 9.89 7.60
CA THR A 91 13.04 10.87 6.71
C THR A 91 14.55 10.62 6.65
N LEU A 92 14.99 9.84 5.66
CA LEU A 92 16.40 9.57 5.45
C LEU A 92 17.03 10.67 4.60
N PRO A 93 18.19 11.23 4.99
CA PRO A 93 18.87 12.24 4.19
C PRO A 93 19.18 11.68 2.80
N THR A 94 19.00 12.51 1.77
CA THR A 94 19.32 12.16 0.39
C THR A 94 20.54 12.94 -0.05
N ASP A 95 21.67 12.24 -0.19
CA ASP A 95 22.93 12.85 -0.66
C ASP A 95 22.87 13.23 -2.15
N LYS A 96 21.90 12.69 -2.89
CA LYS A 96 21.70 12.90 -4.34
C LYS A 96 20.22 13.06 -4.67
N PRO A 97 19.85 13.99 -5.58
CA PRO A 97 18.48 14.13 -6.02
C PRO A 97 18.02 12.88 -6.78
N CYS A 98 16.84 12.35 -6.43
CA CYS A 98 16.25 11.22 -7.14
C CYS A 98 15.87 11.65 -8.56
N ARG A 99 16.24 10.84 -9.56
CA ARG A 99 15.95 11.09 -10.99
C ARG A 99 14.97 10.09 -11.59
N GLN A 100 14.46 9.18 -10.76
CA GLN A 100 13.50 8.15 -11.12
C GLN A 100 12.19 8.42 -10.38
N THR A 101 11.12 7.72 -10.76
CA THR A 101 9.84 7.77 -10.03
C THR A 101 10.04 7.55 -8.54
N PHE A 102 10.93 6.63 -8.16
CA PHE A 102 11.45 6.53 -6.80
C PHE A 102 12.84 5.93 -6.78
N CYS A 103 13.59 6.26 -5.73
CA CYS A 103 14.94 5.83 -5.47
C CYS A 103 15.01 5.31 -4.04
N LEU A 104 15.82 4.27 -3.82
CA LEU A 104 16.15 3.85 -2.47
C LEU A 104 17.03 4.91 -1.80
N THR A 105 16.75 5.17 -0.53
CA THR A 105 17.64 5.87 0.39
C THR A 105 17.87 4.99 1.61
N GLY A 106 18.95 5.20 2.34
CA GLY A 106 19.33 4.29 3.42
C GLY A 106 20.25 4.92 4.44
N MET A 107 20.05 4.57 5.70
CA MET A 107 20.95 4.89 6.80
C MET A 107 21.23 3.63 7.61
N ALA A 108 22.38 3.59 8.27
CA ALA A 108 22.72 2.48 9.14
C ALA A 108 23.29 2.98 10.45
N MET A 109 22.94 2.26 11.52
CA MET A 109 23.41 2.52 12.88
C MET A 109 23.81 1.22 13.57
N PRO A 110 24.74 1.24 14.54
CA PRO A 110 25.03 0.07 15.36
C PRO A 110 23.77 -0.41 16.09
N ALA A 111 23.50 -1.72 16.05
CA ALA A 111 22.43 -2.33 16.81
C ALA A 111 22.93 -2.67 18.22
N ALA A 112 22.15 -2.27 19.23
CA ALA A 112 22.39 -2.59 20.64
C ALA A 112 21.09 -3.12 21.25
N LEU A 113 20.56 -4.21 20.67
CA LEU A 113 19.31 -4.83 21.10
C LEU A 113 19.58 -5.87 22.19
N PRO A 114 19.17 -5.65 23.46
CA PRO A 114 19.46 -6.59 24.55
C PRO A 114 18.89 -8.00 24.32
N LEU A 115 17.76 -8.08 23.61
CA LEU A 115 17.08 -9.34 23.29
C LEU A 115 17.60 -10.01 22.01
N ARG A 116 18.43 -9.33 21.21
CA ARG A 116 19.02 -9.83 19.95
C ARG A 116 20.50 -9.45 19.87
N PRO A 117 21.36 -9.96 20.78
CA PRO A 117 22.77 -9.56 20.88
C PRO A 117 23.61 -9.92 19.63
N GLU A 118 23.12 -10.82 18.79
CA GLU A 118 23.72 -11.20 17.51
C GLU A 118 23.58 -10.13 16.43
N ASP A 119 22.60 -9.22 16.55
CA ASP A 119 22.42 -8.10 15.64
C ASP A 119 23.45 -7.02 15.96
N ARG A 120 24.24 -6.66 14.94
CA ARG A 120 25.36 -5.71 15.04
C ARG A 120 25.04 -4.37 14.39
N TRP A 121 24.23 -4.39 13.34
CA TRP A 121 23.81 -3.20 12.61
C TRP A 121 22.32 -3.23 12.34
N PHE A 122 21.74 -2.04 12.36
CA PHE A 122 20.39 -1.75 11.95
C PHE A 122 20.46 -0.83 10.74
N VAL A 123 19.85 -1.25 9.63
CA VAL A 123 19.81 -0.49 8.37
C VAL A 123 18.36 -0.12 8.10
N GLY A 124 18.06 1.17 8.09
CA GLY A 124 16.79 1.69 7.61
C GLY A 124 16.90 1.96 6.11
N LEU A 125 16.00 1.39 5.32
CA LEU A 125 15.80 1.68 3.91
C LEU A 125 14.51 2.47 3.76
N GLY A 126 14.64 3.68 3.23
CA GLY A 126 13.53 4.55 2.88
C GLY A 126 13.47 4.74 1.38
N PHE A 127 12.54 5.58 0.94
CA PHE A 127 12.37 5.87 -0.47
C PHE A 127 12.22 7.36 -0.69
N ALA A 128 13.01 7.86 -1.63
CA ALA A 128 12.87 9.20 -2.17
C ALA A 128 12.16 9.13 -3.51
N SER A 129 11.60 10.24 -3.97
CA SER A 129 10.96 10.31 -5.28
C SER A 129 11.21 11.65 -5.94
N ALA A 130 11.15 11.63 -7.28
CA ALA A 130 11.18 12.82 -8.11
C ALA A 130 9.78 13.42 -8.34
N ILE A 131 8.72 12.80 -7.82
CA ILE A 131 7.36 13.36 -7.90
C ILE A 131 7.27 14.49 -6.88
N ASP A 132 6.98 15.68 -7.38
CA ASP A 132 6.73 16.86 -6.57
C ASP A 132 5.26 16.90 -6.16
N ALA A 133 5.04 17.02 -4.85
CA ALA A 133 3.76 17.18 -4.20
C ALA A 133 2.82 18.17 -4.89
N ASP A 134 3.34 19.38 -5.06
CA ASP A 134 2.57 20.57 -5.40
C ASP A 134 2.16 20.56 -6.86
N THR A 135 2.92 19.83 -7.68
CA THR A 135 2.70 19.73 -9.12
C THR A 135 2.10 18.40 -9.55
N TYR A 136 2.08 17.39 -8.68
CA TYR A 136 1.55 16.08 -9.03
C TYR A 136 0.06 16.16 -9.35
N ARG A 137 -0.26 15.77 -10.58
CA ARG A 137 -1.64 15.53 -11.00
C ARG A 137 -1.81 14.05 -11.24
N ARG A 138 -2.61 13.39 -10.39
CA ARG A 138 -3.05 12.01 -10.64
C ARG A 138 -3.66 11.87 -12.04
N GLU A 139 -3.80 10.66 -12.55
CA GLU A 139 -4.61 10.41 -13.75
C GLU A 139 -6.12 10.50 -13.42
N PRO A 140 -7.00 10.75 -14.42
CA PRO A 140 -8.44 10.60 -14.22
C PRO A 140 -8.74 9.18 -13.73
N ILE A 141 -9.75 9.04 -12.86
CA ILE A 141 -10.16 7.74 -12.33
C ILE A 141 -11.59 7.42 -12.72
N SER A 142 -11.81 6.19 -13.16
CA SER A 142 -13.14 5.58 -13.23
C SER A 142 -13.28 4.65 -12.03
N LEU A 143 -14.08 5.09 -11.06
CA LEU A 143 -14.24 4.40 -9.78
C LEU A 143 -15.55 3.62 -9.75
N ILE A 144 -15.47 2.34 -9.40
CA ILE A 144 -16.63 1.48 -9.18
C ILE A 144 -16.69 1.17 -7.69
N ALA A 145 -17.61 1.82 -6.97
CA ALA A 145 -17.88 1.49 -5.58
C ALA A 145 -18.76 0.25 -5.52
N VAL A 146 -18.25 -0.84 -4.94
CA VAL A 146 -18.99 -2.08 -4.70
C VAL A 146 -19.34 -2.11 -3.22
N VAL A 147 -20.62 -1.95 -2.89
CA VAL A 147 -21.08 -1.68 -1.54
C VAL A 147 -21.94 -2.81 -1.02
N ASP A 148 -21.52 -3.38 0.11
CA ASP A 148 -22.36 -4.28 0.90
C ASP A 148 -23.55 -3.53 1.47
N ARG A 149 -24.73 -4.11 1.29
CA ARG A 149 -25.98 -3.62 1.88
C ARG A 149 -26.70 -4.72 2.67
N SER A 150 -25.99 -5.74 3.12
CA SER A 150 -26.51 -6.78 4.01
C SER A 150 -27.12 -6.19 5.30
N GLY A 151 -27.93 -6.98 6.01
CA GLY A 151 -28.55 -6.54 7.26
C GLY A 151 -27.57 -6.07 8.34
N SER A 152 -26.35 -6.63 8.38
CA SER A 152 -25.30 -6.26 9.34
C SER A 152 -24.71 -4.87 9.07
N MET A 153 -24.81 -4.37 7.84
CA MET A 153 -24.44 -3.00 7.48
C MET A 153 -25.41 -1.94 8.02
N SER A 154 -26.53 -2.33 8.64
CA SER A 154 -27.54 -1.38 9.14
C SER A 154 -27.02 -0.45 10.26
N GLY A 155 -27.49 0.79 10.26
CA GLY A 155 -27.09 1.79 11.27
C GLY A 155 -25.73 2.42 10.98
N THR A 156 -24.82 2.36 11.94
CA THR A 156 -23.51 3.04 11.90
C THR A 156 -22.62 2.60 10.72
N PRO A 157 -22.49 1.30 10.37
CA PRO A 157 -21.64 0.87 9.25
C PRO A 157 -22.02 1.53 7.93
N MET A 158 -23.29 1.46 7.51
CA MET A 158 -23.76 2.11 6.28
C MET A 158 -23.65 3.65 6.36
N ALA A 159 -23.89 4.25 7.53
CA ALA A 159 -23.67 5.69 7.70
C ALA A 159 -22.21 6.08 7.41
N HIS A 160 -21.25 5.26 7.87
CA HIS A 160 -19.84 5.49 7.60
C HIS A 160 -19.44 5.21 6.15
N VAL A 161 -20.02 4.19 5.50
CA VAL A 161 -19.82 3.98 4.05
C VAL A 161 -20.29 5.20 3.27
N LYS A 162 -21.50 5.71 3.57
CA LYS A 162 -22.02 6.93 2.91
C LYS A 162 -21.12 8.14 3.17
N GLN A 163 -20.66 8.35 4.40
CA GLN A 163 -19.69 9.41 4.72
C GLN A 163 -18.39 9.25 3.92
N GLY A 164 -17.88 8.04 3.81
CA GLY A 164 -16.68 7.74 3.03
C GLY A 164 -16.86 8.00 1.53
N LEU A 165 -17.99 7.58 0.96
CA LEU A 165 -18.34 7.84 -0.44
C LEU A 165 -18.53 9.34 -0.72
N HIS A 166 -19.10 10.10 0.22
CA HIS A 166 -19.16 11.56 0.12
C HIS A 166 -17.77 12.19 0.19
N ALA A 167 -16.88 11.70 1.05
CA ALA A 167 -15.49 12.15 1.10
C ALA A 167 -14.73 11.83 -0.20
N VAL A 168 -14.98 10.66 -0.80
CA VAL A 168 -14.50 10.32 -2.14
C VAL A 168 -15.03 11.29 -3.19
N LEU A 169 -16.34 11.57 -3.18
CA LEU A 169 -16.99 12.52 -4.09
C LEU A 169 -16.39 13.92 -4.01
N ASP A 170 -15.97 14.36 -2.81
CA ASP A 170 -15.29 15.63 -2.58
C ASP A 170 -13.86 15.67 -3.14
N LYS A 171 -13.22 14.51 -3.35
CA LYS A 171 -11.88 14.38 -3.94
C LYS A 171 -11.89 14.07 -5.44
N LEU A 172 -13.06 13.80 -6.01
CA LEU A 172 -13.22 13.67 -7.46
C LEU A 172 -13.02 15.02 -8.15
N ARG A 173 -12.52 14.97 -9.37
CA ARG A 173 -12.19 16.15 -10.19
C ARG A 173 -12.69 15.96 -11.62
N PRO A 174 -12.64 17.01 -12.46
CA PRO A 174 -13.04 16.89 -13.85
C PRO A 174 -12.28 15.77 -14.59
N GLY A 175 -13.03 14.93 -15.31
CA GLY A 175 -12.52 13.74 -15.98
C GLY A 175 -12.71 12.43 -15.19
N ASP A 176 -13.00 12.50 -13.89
CA ASP A 176 -13.32 11.30 -13.11
C ASP A 176 -14.76 10.85 -13.31
N ARG A 177 -14.99 9.57 -13.07
CA ARG A 177 -16.29 8.91 -13.20
C ARG A 177 -16.56 8.01 -12.00
N LEU A 178 -17.83 7.87 -11.63
CA LEU A 178 -18.26 7.04 -10.51
C LEU A 178 -19.43 6.14 -10.95
N ALA A 179 -19.31 4.85 -10.65
CA ALA A 179 -20.41 3.89 -10.64
C ALA A 179 -20.60 3.34 -9.22
N ILE A 180 -21.81 2.94 -8.88
CA ILE A 180 -22.13 2.27 -7.62
C ILE A 180 -22.81 0.95 -7.95
N VAL A 181 -22.21 -0.14 -7.51
CA VAL A 181 -22.78 -1.47 -7.49
C VAL A 181 -23.10 -1.79 -6.04
N THR A 182 -24.33 -2.19 -5.74
CA THR A 182 -24.70 -2.65 -4.40
C THR A 182 -24.94 -4.15 -4.44
N TYR A 183 -24.64 -4.84 -3.34
CA TYR A 183 -24.95 -6.26 -3.22
C TYR A 183 -25.53 -6.57 -1.84
N GLY A 184 -26.61 -7.34 -1.87
CA GLY A 184 -27.21 -7.96 -0.71
C GLY A 184 -27.45 -9.42 -1.07
N SER A 185 -28.71 -9.82 -1.18
CA SER A 185 -29.07 -11.13 -1.73
C SER A 185 -28.66 -11.31 -3.20
N ALA A 186 -28.66 -10.23 -3.97
CA ALA A 186 -28.20 -10.20 -5.36
C ALA A 186 -27.48 -8.87 -5.66
N PRO A 187 -26.53 -8.86 -6.60
CA PRO A 187 -25.85 -7.64 -7.02
C PRO A 187 -26.70 -6.83 -7.99
N MET A 188 -26.63 -5.50 -7.89
CA MET A 188 -27.28 -4.58 -8.82
C MET A 188 -26.43 -3.33 -9.08
N VAL A 189 -26.58 -2.76 -10.28
CA VAL A 189 -26.00 -1.46 -10.59
C VAL A 189 -26.94 -0.38 -10.05
N HIS A 190 -26.58 0.18 -8.90
CA HIS A 190 -27.34 1.24 -8.23
C HIS A 190 -27.16 2.60 -8.93
N LEU A 191 -25.96 2.85 -9.43
CA LEU A 191 -25.61 4.01 -10.25
C LEU A 191 -24.75 3.54 -11.44
N PRO A 192 -25.21 3.72 -12.70
CA PRO A 192 -24.37 3.47 -13.86
C PRO A 192 -23.19 4.46 -13.91
N MET A 193 -22.12 4.11 -14.63
CA MET A 193 -20.93 4.95 -14.70
C MET A 193 -21.26 6.38 -15.16
N THR A 194 -21.07 7.33 -14.25
CA THR A 194 -21.50 8.72 -14.42
C THR A 194 -20.31 9.66 -14.26
N ASP A 195 -20.17 10.62 -15.17
CA ASP A 195 -19.11 11.64 -15.09
C ASP A 195 -19.30 12.53 -13.87
N TYR A 196 -18.22 12.82 -13.14
CA TYR A 196 -18.27 13.73 -12.00
C TYR A 196 -18.69 15.16 -12.40
N SER A 197 -18.17 15.65 -13.52
CA SER A 197 -18.41 17.02 -13.98
C SER A 197 -19.87 17.23 -14.35
N GLY A 198 -20.54 18.14 -13.66
CA GLY A 198 -21.94 18.49 -13.89
C GLY A 198 -22.96 17.56 -13.21
N ASN A 199 -22.54 16.44 -12.60
CA ASN A 199 -23.47 15.47 -11.99
C ASN A 199 -23.26 15.28 -10.48
N ARG A 200 -22.49 16.16 -9.79
CA ARG A 200 -22.17 16.01 -8.37
C ARG A 200 -23.41 15.77 -7.49
N GLU A 201 -24.51 16.49 -7.71
CA GLU A 201 -25.74 16.27 -6.94
C GLU A 201 -26.42 14.93 -7.23
N GLN A 202 -26.37 14.45 -8.47
CA GLN A 202 -26.89 13.12 -8.82
C GLN A 202 -26.08 12.03 -8.12
N LEU A 203 -24.76 12.17 -8.13
CA LEU A 203 -23.85 11.25 -7.42
C LEU A 203 -24.14 11.24 -5.91
N ALA A 204 -24.28 12.41 -5.30
CA ALA A 204 -24.62 12.55 -3.88
C ALA A 204 -25.97 11.89 -3.55
N ARG A 205 -27.02 12.15 -4.35
CA ARG A 205 -28.33 11.51 -4.17
C ARG A 205 -28.28 10.00 -4.33
N ALA A 206 -27.46 9.49 -5.26
CA ALA A 206 -27.28 8.06 -5.42
C ALA A 206 -26.63 7.43 -4.18
N ILE A 207 -25.60 8.07 -3.60
CA ILE A 207 -24.98 7.61 -2.34
C ILE A 207 -26.01 7.60 -1.21
N ASP A 208 -26.78 8.67 -1.06
CA ASP A 208 -27.78 8.78 0.01
C ASP A 208 -28.91 7.75 -0.13
N GLY A 209 -29.25 7.38 -1.36
CA GLY A 209 -30.27 6.39 -1.70
C GLY A 209 -29.86 4.92 -1.56
N ILE A 210 -28.65 4.61 -1.06
CA ILE A 210 -28.28 3.21 -0.76
C ILE A 210 -29.08 2.73 0.44
N GLU A 211 -29.89 1.69 0.24
CA GLU A 211 -30.73 1.06 1.27
C GLU A 211 -30.27 -0.36 1.58
N ILE A 212 -30.52 -0.80 2.81
CA ILE A 212 -30.17 -2.14 3.31
C ILE A 212 -31.11 -3.18 2.70
N GLU A 213 -30.55 -4.31 2.26
CA GLU A 213 -31.29 -5.47 1.79
C GLU A 213 -30.58 -6.79 2.13
N GLY A 214 -31.24 -7.59 2.96
CA GLY A 214 -31.09 -9.05 2.96
C GLY A 214 -29.71 -9.60 3.34
N SER A 215 -29.34 -10.69 2.67
CA SER A 215 -28.14 -11.50 2.91
C SER A 215 -26.89 -10.88 2.28
N THR A 216 -25.74 -11.56 2.40
CA THR A 216 -24.48 -11.15 1.79
C THR A 216 -24.12 -12.06 0.59
N ALA A 217 -24.10 -11.51 -0.63
CA ALA A 217 -23.64 -12.20 -1.85
C ALA A 217 -22.36 -11.57 -2.41
N MET A 218 -21.32 -11.46 -1.56
CA MET A 218 -20.09 -10.73 -1.85
C MET A 218 -19.38 -11.18 -3.14
N GLU A 219 -19.24 -12.49 -3.41
CA GLU A 219 -18.59 -12.97 -4.64
C GLU A 219 -19.34 -12.51 -5.91
N ALA A 220 -20.67 -12.47 -5.87
CA ALA A 220 -21.50 -11.99 -6.96
C ALA A 220 -21.47 -10.45 -7.08
N GLY A 221 -21.43 -9.75 -5.95
CA GLY A 221 -21.19 -8.31 -5.87
C GLY A 221 -19.90 -7.89 -6.54
N LEU A 222 -18.80 -8.54 -6.16
CA LEU A 222 -17.49 -8.28 -6.73
C LEU A 222 -17.43 -8.63 -8.22
N ALA A 223 -18.06 -9.74 -8.63
CA ALA A 223 -18.12 -10.15 -10.03
C ALA A 223 -18.85 -9.10 -10.88
N LYS A 224 -19.96 -8.56 -10.37
CA LYS A 224 -20.70 -7.48 -11.04
C LYS A 224 -19.90 -6.18 -11.07
N GLY A 225 -19.16 -5.87 -10.00
CA GLY A 225 -18.21 -4.75 -9.98
C GLY A 225 -17.16 -4.86 -11.07
N TYR A 226 -16.56 -6.04 -11.25
CA TYR A 226 -15.59 -6.29 -12.32
C TYR A 226 -16.22 -6.25 -13.71
N GLU A 227 -17.46 -6.73 -13.89
CA GLU A 227 -18.19 -6.60 -15.15
C GLU A 227 -18.28 -5.12 -15.57
N VAL A 228 -18.77 -4.25 -14.67
CA VAL A 228 -18.86 -2.80 -14.91
C VAL A 228 -17.47 -2.18 -15.14
N ALA A 229 -16.47 -2.60 -14.37
CA ALA A 229 -15.11 -2.08 -14.53
C ALA A 229 -14.48 -2.46 -15.88
N LEU A 230 -14.71 -3.68 -16.37
CA LEU A 230 -14.19 -4.16 -17.65
C LEU A 230 -14.85 -3.43 -18.83
N GLU A 231 -16.16 -3.20 -18.77
CA GLU A 231 -16.87 -2.38 -19.76
C GLU A 231 -16.37 -0.92 -19.79
N GLU A 232 -15.93 -0.41 -18.64
CA GLU A 232 -15.40 0.94 -18.51
C GLU A 232 -14.00 1.11 -19.08
N LEU A 233 -13.20 0.05 -19.19
CA LEU A 233 -11.80 0.15 -19.67
C LEU A 233 -11.68 0.82 -21.04
N GLU A 234 -12.66 0.67 -21.92
CA GLU A 234 -12.67 1.30 -23.25
C GLU A 234 -12.98 2.81 -23.21
N HIS A 235 -13.60 3.29 -22.14
CA HIS A 235 -14.07 4.67 -21.98
C HIS A 235 -13.23 5.49 -21.00
N SER A 236 -12.52 4.81 -20.09
CA SER A 236 -11.69 5.43 -19.08
C SER A 236 -10.58 6.27 -19.70
N LYS A 237 -10.38 7.47 -19.15
CA LYS A 237 -9.29 8.39 -19.54
C LYS A 237 -8.06 8.25 -18.63
N GLY A 238 -8.02 7.20 -17.81
CA GLY A 238 -6.95 6.93 -16.86
C GLY A 238 -7.15 5.58 -16.18
N LYS A 239 -7.12 5.56 -14.85
CA LYS A 239 -7.17 4.32 -14.06
C LYS A 239 -8.60 3.88 -13.81
N THR A 240 -8.86 2.57 -13.93
CA THR A 240 -10.12 1.97 -13.50
C THR A 240 -9.91 1.21 -12.20
N ARG A 241 -10.75 1.46 -11.20
CA ARG A 241 -10.57 0.90 -9.86
C ARG A 241 -11.88 0.48 -9.23
N ILE A 242 -11.87 -0.65 -8.54
CA ILE A 242 -12.94 -1.07 -7.64
C ILE A 242 -12.60 -0.65 -6.21
N MET A 243 -13.56 -0.03 -5.52
CA MET A 243 -13.55 0.14 -4.07
C MET A 243 -14.64 -0.74 -3.46
N LEU A 244 -14.26 -1.85 -2.84
CA LEU A 244 -15.15 -2.77 -2.15
C LEU A 244 -15.33 -2.34 -0.69
N PHE A 245 -16.58 -2.18 -0.26
CA PHE A 245 -16.95 -1.90 1.13
C PHE A 245 -17.72 -3.11 1.67
N THR A 246 -17.21 -3.74 2.72
CA THR A 246 -17.78 -4.97 3.32
C THR A 246 -17.59 -4.98 4.82
N ASP A 247 -18.54 -5.54 5.56
CA ASP A 247 -18.45 -5.88 6.98
C ASP A 247 -18.22 -7.38 7.22
N GLU A 248 -17.91 -8.14 6.16
CA GLU A 248 -17.51 -9.55 6.25
C GLU A 248 -16.11 -9.77 5.69
N ASN A 249 -15.39 -10.75 6.26
CA ASN A 249 -14.07 -11.19 5.78
C ASN A 249 -14.20 -12.09 4.53
N PRO A 250 -13.60 -11.72 3.39
CA PRO A 250 -13.50 -12.60 2.24
C PRO A 250 -12.79 -13.92 2.56
N ASN A 251 -13.33 -15.02 2.03
CA ASN A 251 -12.68 -16.32 2.15
C ASN A 251 -11.49 -16.42 1.17
N VAL A 252 -10.27 -16.32 1.70
CA VAL A 252 -9.02 -16.38 0.93
C VAL A 252 -8.58 -17.80 0.55
N GLY A 253 -9.09 -18.82 1.24
CA GLY A 253 -8.73 -20.23 1.02
C GLY A 253 -9.61 -20.96 0.00
N ASN A 254 -10.65 -20.31 -0.51
CA ASN A 254 -11.59 -20.92 -1.44
C ASN A 254 -10.98 -20.97 -2.85
N THR A 255 -10.63 -22.18 -3.33
CA THR A 255 -10.11 -22.42 -4.68
C THR A 255 -11.19 -22.47 -5.76
N SER A 256 -12.40 -21.98 -5.46
CA SER A 256 -13.48 -21.90 -6.45
C SER A 256 -13.05 -21.03 -7.65
N ALA A 257 -13.55 -21.37 -8.85
CA ALA A 257 -13.25 -20.63 -10.08
C ALA A 257 -13.75 -19.16 -10.07
N ALA A 258 -14.55 -18.80 -9.06
CA ALA A 258 -15.15 -17.50 -8.83
C ALA A 258 -14.77 -16.88 -7.47
N GLY A 259 -13.80 -17.45 -6.75
CA GLY A 259 -13.41 -16.98 -5.42
C GLY A 259 -12.85 -15.56 -5.45
N PHE A 260 -12.92 -14.86 -4.31
CA PHE A 260 -12.49 -13.47 -4.16
C PHE A 260 -11.09 -13.19 -4.75
N MET A 261 -10.08 -13.98 -4.38
CA MET A 261 -8.72 -13.82 -4.88
C MET A 261 -8.60 -14.06 -6.39
N VAL A 262 -9.33 -15.04 -6.92
CA VAL A 262 -9.34 -15.33 -8.36
C VAL A 262 -9.91 -14.15 -9.15
N GLN A 263 -10.96 -13.51 -8.64
CA GLN A 263 -11.52 -12.31 -9.25
C GLN A 263 -10.54 -11.13 -9.18
N ALA A 264 -9.92 -10.91 -8.02
CA ALA A 264 -8.93 -9.85 -7.82
C ALA A 264 -7.74 -9.97 -8.78
N GLU A 265 -7.15 -11.16 -8.92
CA GLU A 265 -6.05 -11.40 -9.84
C GLU A 265 -6.45 -11.23 -11.31
N ARG A 266 -7.66 -11.69 -11.69
CA ARG A 266 -8.17 -11.51 -13.06
C ARG A 266 -8.38 -10.04 -13.38
N GLY A 267 -8.99 -9.28 -12.47
CA GLY A 267 -9.17 -7.83 -12.58
C GLY A 267 -7.85 -7.09 -12.71
N SER A 268 -6.89 -7.39 -11.83
CA SER A 268 -5.52 -6.85 -11.88
C SER A 268 -4.85 -7.09 -13.24
N ARG A 269 -4.93 -8.32 -13.78
CA ARG A 269 -4.38 -8.64 -15.12
C ARG A 269 -5.07 -7.87 -16.25
N ALA A 270 -6.33 -7.48 -16.07
CA ALA A 270 -7.07 -6.64 -17.01
C ALA A 270 -6.81 -5.13 -16.82
N GLY A 271 -6.02 -4.73 -15.81
CA GLY A 271 -5.72 -3.33 -15.51
C GLY A 271 -6.72 -2.65 -14.57
N VAL A 272 -7.53 -3.43 -13.85
CA VAL A 272 -8.46 -2.92 -12.82
C VAL A 272 -7.82 -3.10 -11.44
N GLY A 273 -7.59 -1.99 -10.74
CA GLY A 273 -7.10 -2.00 -9.36
C GLY A 273 -8.21 -2.31 -8.34
N LEU A 274 -7.82 -2.74 -7.14
CA LEU A 274 -8.76 -3.11 -6.07
C LEU A 274 -8.38 -2.44 -4.74
N THR A 275 -9.29 -1.67 -4.18
CA THR A 275 -9.25 -1.24 -2.78
C THR A 275 -10.33 -1.97 -2.00
N THR A 276 -9.94 -2.70 -0.96
CA THR A 276 -10.86 -3.36 -0.04
C THR A 276 -10.96 -2.54 1.24
N ILE A 277 -12.17 -2.27 1.70
CA ILE A 277 -12.47 -1.45 2.87
C ILE A 277 -13.35 -2.25 3.82
N GLY A 278 -12.79 -2.61 4.97
CA GLY A 278 -13.49 -3.35 6.02
C GLY A 278 -14.21 -2.37 6.93
N VAL A 279 -15.52 -2.52 7.10
CA VAL A 279 -16.36 -1.60 7.87
C VAL A 279 -16.70 -2.25 9.20
N GLY A 280 -16.09 -1.79 10.29
CA GLY A 280 -16.30 -2.38 11.61
C GLY A 280 -15.77 -3.80 11.78
N VAL A 281 -15.20 -4.40 10.73
CA VAL A 281 -14.48 -5.66 10.78
C VAL A 281 -13.03 -5.51 10.34
N HIS A 282 -12.15 -6.11 11.11
CA HIS A 282 -10.75 -6.21 10.76
C HIS A 282 -10.50 -7.49 9.99
N PHE A 283 -9.81 -7.33 8.87
CA PHE A 283 -9.34 -8.45 8.08
C PHE A 283 -8.12 -9.06 8.75
N ASP A 284 -8.00 -10.39 8.67
CA ASP A 284 -6.82 -11.08 9.17
C ASP A 284 -5.57 -10.75 8.33
N ALA A 285 -4.40 -11.01 8.93
CA ALA A 285 -3.11 -10.77 8.30
C ALA A 285 -2.92 -11.58 7.00
N ALA A 286 -3.61 -12.71 6.84
CA ALA A 286 -3.51 -13.54 5.64
C ALA A 286 -4.21 -12.87 4.45
N LEU A 287 -5.43 -12.37 4.63
CA LEU A 287 -6.16 -11.62 3.61
C LEU A 287 -5.46 -10.31 3.25
N ALA A 288 -4.96 -9.59 4.26
CA ALA A 288 -4.08 -8.46 4.07
C ALA A 288 -2.89 -8.79 3.14
N THR A 289 -2.18 -9.89 3.43
CA THR A 289 -1.03 -10.35 2.63
C THR A 289 -1.44 -10.74 1.21
N HIS A 290 -2.56 -11.45 1.05
CA HIS A 290 -3.07 -11.88 -0.25
C HIS A 290 -3.55 -10.70 -1.12
N VAL A 291 -4.30 -9.74 -0.56
CA VAL A 291 -4.71 -8.54 -1.31
C VAL A 291 -3.50 -7.72 -1.73
N SER A 292 -2.49 -7.61 -0.86
CA SER A 292 -1.23 -6.92 -1.18
C SER A 292 -0.44 -7.56 -2.32
N SER A 293 -0.52 -8.88 -2.46
CA SER A 293 0.19 -9.62 -3.51
C SER A 293 -0.50 -9.49 -4.86
N VAL A 294 -1.77 -9.06 -4.90
CA VAL A 294 -2.45 -8.66 -6.13
C VAL A 294 -1.96 -7.28 -6.55
N ARG A 295 -1.49 -7.17 -7.80
CA ARG A 295 -1.07 -5.89 -8.38
C ARG A 295 -2.25 -4.91 -8.41
N GLY A 296 -2.03 -3.69 -7.91
CA GLY A 296 -3.07 -2.67 -7.72
C GLY A 296 -3.98 -2.92 -6.52
N GLY A 297 -3.72 -3.95 -5.71
CA GLY A 297 -4.47 -4.28 -4.50
C GLY A 297 -4.02 -3.49 -3.27
N ASN A 298 -4.97 -2.94 -2.51
CA ASN A 298 -4.73 -2.42 -1.16
C ASN A 298 -5.96 -2.61 -0.26
N LEU A 299 -5.72 -2.58 1.04
CA LEU A 299 -6.72 -2.87 2.06
C LEU A 299 -6.69 -1.79 3.14
N PHE A 300 -7.87 -1.33 3.54
CA PHE A 300 -8.06 -0.31 4.58
C PHE A 300 -9.15 -0.76 5.54
N PHE A 301 -9.05 -0.25 6.77
CA PHE A 301 -10.06 -0.43 7.79
C PHE A 301 -10.77 0.88 8.13
N LEU A 302 -12.09 0.79 8.20
CA LEU A 302 -12.98 1.84 8.64
C LEU A 302 -13.53 1.48 10.02
N ASP A 303 -13.15 2.30 10.99
CA ASP A 303 -13.62 2.21 12.36
C ASP A 303 -15.08 2.71 12.47
N THR A 304 -15.92 1.98 13.19
CA THR A 304 -17.31 2.36 13.47
C THR A 304 -17.45 3.31 14.65
N ALA A 305 -16.42 3.48 15.47
CA ALA A 305 -16.41 4.45 16.57
C ALA A 305 -16.11 5.89 16.11
N ASN A 306 -15.39 6.05 15.00
CA ASN A 306 -14.89 7.33 14.50
C ASN A 306 -15.45 7.66 13.12
N SER A 307 -15.55 8.95 12.76
CA SER A 307 -16.02 9.33 11.42
C SER A 307 -15.13 8.72 10.33
N ALA A 308 -15.73 8.28 9.23
CA ALA A 308 -15.01 7.79 8.06
C ALA A 308 -14.23 8.88 7.34
N LYS A 309 -14.63 10.15 7.48
CA LYS A 309 -14.13 11.27 6.68
C LYS A 309 -12.61 11.47 6.77
N PRO A 310 -11.97 11.48 7.97
CA PRO A 310 -10.53 11.68 8.09
C PRO A 310 -9.71 10.59 7.38
N LEU A 311 -10.22 9.35 7.34
CA LEU A 311 -9.56 8.26 6.61
C LEU A 311 -9.47 8.58 5.12
N PHE A 312 -10.58 8.91 4.47
CA PHE A 312 -10.59 9.24 3.05
C PHE A 312 -9.91 10.57 2.75
N GLU A 313 -10.01 11.56 3.64
CA GLU A 313 -9.31 12.83 3.44
C GLU A 313 -7.79 12.66 3.37
N ARG A 314 -7.24 11.77 4.19
CA ARG A 314 -5.80 11.47 4.26
C ARG A 314 -5.37 10.42 3.23
N GLU A 315 -6.10 9.32 3.11
CA GLU A 315 -5.66 8.13 2.38
C GLU A 315 -6.18 8.06 0.94
N PHE A 316 -7.09 8.94 0.49
CA PHE A 316 -7.69 8.81 -0.84
C PHE A 316 -6.67 8.71 -1.97
N TYR A 317 -5.62 9.55 -1.94
CA TYR A 317 -4.57 9.48 -2.95
C TYR A 317 -3.80 8.15 -2.90
N ASN A 318 -3.61 7.59 -1.71
CA ASN A 318 -2.95 6.31 -1.48
C ASN A 318 -3.82 5.15 -1.99
N MET A 319 -5.14 5.28 -1.82
CA MET A 319 -6.11 4.31 -2.35
C MET A 319 -6.04 4.23 -3.87
N VAL A 320 -5.91 5.37 -4.58
CA VAL A 320 -6.12 5.43 -6.04
C VAL A 320 -4.86 5.65 -6.88
N SER A 321 -3.73 6.04 -6.28
CA SER A 321 -2.50 6.43 -7.00
C SER A 321 -1.43 5.36 -6.88
N GLU A 322 -1.42 4.47 -7.87
CA GLU A 322 -0.37 3.47 -8.06
C GLU A 322 0.85 4.13 -8.74
N VAL A 323 2.00 4.07 -8.09
CA VAL A 323 3.24 4.74 -8.54
C VAL A 323 4.12 3.79 -9.34
N ALA A 324 4.18 2.52 -8.93
CA ALA A 324 4.84 1.45 -9.66
C ALA A 324 4.29 0.08 -9.33
N HIS A 325 4.70 -0.89 -10.14
CA HIS A 325 4.29 -2.28 -10.02
C HIS A 325 5.52 -3.20 -10.08
N ASP A 326 5.34 -4.41 -9.56
CA ASP A 326 6.35 -5.47 -9.63
C ASP A 326 7.74 -5.00 -9.13
N VAL A 327 7.72 -4.24 -8.03
CA VAL A 327 8.90 -3.66 -7.40
C VAL A 327 9.74 -4.78 -6.80
N VAL A 328 11.00 -4.88 -7.24
CA VAL A 328 11.96 -5.84 -6.70
C VAL A 328 13.07 -5.10 -5.99
N ILE A 329 13.27 -5.44 -4.72
CA ILE A 329 14.34 -4.91 -3.88
C ILE A 329 15.22 -6.09 -3.49
N THR A 330 16.48 -6.08 -3.92
CA THR A 330 17.47 -7.07 -3.49
C THR A 330 18.44 -6.42 -2.53
N MET A 331 18.61 -7.02 -1.36
CA MET A 331 19.47 -6.56 -0.27
C MET A 331 20.61 -7.56 -0.10
N THR A 332 21.84 -7.12 -0.31
CA THR A 332 23.03 -7.96 -0.23
C THR A 332 23.92 -7.50 0.92
N PRO A 333 24.14 -8.35 1.95
CA PRO A 333 25.03 -8.02 3.05
C PRO A 333 26.50 -8.03 2.57
N PRO A 334 27.40 -7.29 3.23
CA PRO A 334 28.82 -7.36 2.98
C PRO A 334 29.41 -8.69 3.47
N GLU A 335 30.57 -9.05 2.96
CA GLU A 335 31.30 -10.25 3.38
C GLU A 335 31.51 -10.29 4.91
N GLY A 336 31.29 -11.45 5.52
CA GLY A 336 31.37 -11.66 6.97
C GLY A 336 30.10 -11.28 7.74
N TYR A 337 29.10 -10.71 7.07
CA TYR A 337 27.79 -10.40 7.64
C TYR A 337 26.68 -11.22 6.96
N ARG A 338 25.58 -11.41 7.68
CA ARG A 338 24.34 -11.99 7.16
C ARG A 338 23.15 -11.15 7.58
N ILE A 339 22.10 -11.16 6.77
CA ILE A 339 20.81 -10.58 7.15
C ILE A 339 20.18 -11.49 8.23
N THR A 340 19.89 -10.91 9.39
CA THR A 340 19.28 -11.59 10.54
C THR A 340 17.80 -11.28 10.70
N GLY A 341 17.30 -10.27 9.99
CA GLY A 341 15.90 -9.88 9.96
C GLY A 341 15.65 -8.83 8.91
N VAL A 342 14.46 -8.89 8.31
CA VAL A 342 13.90 -7.84 7.47
C VAL A 342 12.51 -7.55 8.04
N PHE A 343 12.19 -6.27 8.22
CA PHE A 343 10.95 -5.82 8.82
C PHE A 343 10.30 -4.74 7.94
N GLY A 344 8.97 -4.69 7.95
CA GLY A 344 8.19 -3.83 7.05
C GLY A 344 7.82 -4.49 5.72
N VAL A 345 8.25 -5.75 5.50
CA VAL A 345 7.82 -6.61 4.38
C VAL A 345 7.45 -7.97 4.97
N PRO A 346 6.25 -8.51 4.74
CA PRO A 346 5.85 -9.86 5.13
C PRO A 346 6.77 -10.93 4.53
N ASP A 347 7.00 -11.97 5.31
CA ASP A 347 7.90 -13.07 4.96
C ASP A 347 7.56 -13.74 3.62
N ASP A 348 6.27 -13.87 3.29
CA ASP A 348 5.81 -14.52 2.05
C ASP A 348 6.21 -13.78 0.77
N LEU A 349 6.57 -12.49 0.86
CA LEU A 349 7.06 -11.69 -0.25
C LEU A 349 8.59 -11.67 -0.34
N MET A 350 9.27 -12.36 0.56
CA MET A 350 10.71 -12.42 0.63
C MET A 350 11.22 -13.78 0.21
N THR A 351 12.31 -13.76 -0.55
CA THR A 351 13.04 -14.97 -0.94
C THR A 351 14.52 -14.79 -0.65
N SER A 352 15.16 -15.84 -0.14
CA SER A 352 16.62 -15.86 -0.06
C SER A 352 17.21 -16.02 -1.46
N ALA A 353 18.29 -15.28 -1.69
CA ALA A 353 19.09 -15.30 -2.90
C ALA A 353 20.52 -15.80 -2.56
N PRO A 354 21.37 -16.10 -3.56
CA PRO A 354 22.75 -16.51 -3.31
C PRO A 354 23.51 -15.52 -2.40
N GLU A 355 24.57 -16.01 -1.74
CA GLU A 355 25.46 -15.17 -0.92
C GLU A 355 24.79 -14.48 0.29
N GLY A 356 23.64 -15.00 0.75
CA GLY A 356 22.93 -14.45 1.91
C GLY A 356 22.12 -13.20 1.61
N ALA A 357 21.91 -12.88 0.32
CA ALA A 357 21.04 -11.79 -0.09
C ALA A 357 19.56 -12.14 0.16
N VAL A 358 18.76 -11.12 0.43
CA VAL A 358 17.30 -11.23 0.57
C VAL A 358 16.65 -10.38 -0.50
N THR A 359 15.70 -10.96 -1.24
CA THR A 359 14.92 -10.27 -2.26
C THR A 359 13.49 -10.13 -1.81
N ALA A 360 13.01 -8.89 -1.70
CA ALA A 360 11.61 -8.55 -1.48
C ALA A 360 10.94 -8.23 -2.83
N LYS A 361 9.78 -8.85 -3.09
CA LYS A 361 8.98 -8.61 -4.30
C LYS A 361 7.66 -8.00 -3.90
N ILE A 362 7.43 -6.74 -4.24
CA ILE A 362 6.21 -6.03 -3.90
C ILE A 362 5.41 -5.76 -5.17
N SER A 363 4.17 -6.25 -5.20
CA SER A 363 3.33 -6.19 -6.39
C SER A 363 2.97 -4.76 -6.80
N THR A 364 2.81 -3.82 -5.87
CA THR A 364 2.48 -2.42 -6.17
C THR A 364 2.98 -1.46 -5.08
N ALA A 365 3.56 -0.35 -5.50
CA ALA A 365 3.89 0.80 -4.66
C ALA A 365 2.84 1.90 -4.85
N PHE A 366 2.31 2.43 -3.75
CA PHE A 366 1.32 3.50 -3.73
C PHE A 366 1.96 4.82 -3.28
N LEU A 367 1.36 5.93 -3.69
CA LEU A 367 1.71 7.24 -3.15
C LEU A 367 1.31 7.31 -1.68
N SER A 368 2.08 7.98 -0.81
CA SER A 368 1.64 8.22 0.57
C SER A 368 2.14 9.50 1.20
N SER A 369 1.30 10.11 2.04
CA SER A 369 1.61 11.29 2.86
C SER A 369 2.30 10.98 4.18
N ASN A 370 2.24 9.72 4.64
CA ASN A 370 2.92 9.26 5.83
C ASN A 370 4.11 8.41 5.35
N GLY A 371 5.27 8.51 6.00
CA GLY A 371 6.43 7.73 5.58
C GLY A 371 6.33 6.24 5.90
N GLY A 372 7.30 5.48 5.44
CA GLY A 372 7.40 4.05 5.71
C GLY A 372 8.75 3.53 5.21
N GLY A 373 9.26 2.51 5.87
CA GLY A 373 10.62 2.03 5.65
C GLY A 373 10.74 0.52 5.80
N ILE A 374 11.72 -0.03 5.10
CA ILE A 374 12.15 -1.42 5.27
C ILE A 374 13.34 -1.39 6.21
N TYR A 375 13.29 -2.19 7.26
CA TYR A 375 14.39 -2.28 8.21
C TYR A 375 15.09 -3.61 8.07
N VAL A 376 16.43 -3.59 8.11
CA VAL A 376 17.26 -4.78 7.95
C VAL A 376 18.21 -4.85 9.13
N THR A 377 18.23 -5.97 9.84
CA THR A 377 19.26 -6.26 10.83
C THR A 377 20.36 -7.12 10.22
N LEU A 378 21.60 -6.81 10.58
CA LEU A 378 22.78 -7.55 10.15
C LEU A 378 23.50 -8.12 11.36
N GLY A 379 23.78 -9.41 11.32
CA GLY A 379 24.61 -10.11 12.28
C GLY A 379 25.86 -10.69 11.63
N LYS A 380 26.73 -11.30 12.44
CA LYS A 380 27.89 -12.04 11.91
C LYS A 380 27.42 -13.32 11.21
N ASP A 381 28.10 -13.64 10.11
CA ASP A 381 27.94 -14.94 9.45
C ASP A 381 28.50 -16.08 10.33
N ALA A 382 27.85 -17.25 10.31
CA ALA A 382 28.20 -18.41 11.13
C ALA A 382 29.58 -18.98 10.79
N ALA A 383 30.00 -18.93 9.52
CA ALA A 383 31.36 -19.29 9.12
C ALA A 383 32.44 -18.36 9.71
N HIS A 384 32.03 -17.19 10.21
CA HIS A 384 32.88 -16.15 10.76
C HIS A 384 32.54 -15.82 12.23
N ALA A 385 31.76 -16.65 12.91
CA ALA A 385 31.25 -16.39 14.26
C ALA A 385 32.36 -16.11 15.29
N ASN A 386 33.50 -16.81 15.15
CA ASN A 386 34.66 -16.72 16.04
C ASN A 386 35.77 -15.79 15.51
N LEU A 387 35.61 -15.22 14.31
CA LEU A 387 36.56 -14.24 13.78
C LEU A 387 36.17 -12.83 14.25
N PRO A 388 37.15 -11.94 14.50
CA PRO A 388 36.83 -10.53 14.70
C PRO A 388 36.00 -10.07 13.50
N ALA A 389 34.94 -9.28 13.74
CA ALA A 389 34.19 -8.72 12.62
C ALA A 389 35.21 -8.06 11.70
N GLY A 390 35.22 -8.39 10.40
CA GLY A 390 36.02 -7.62 9.45
C GLY A 390 35.73 -6.16 9.74
N ALA A 391 36.75 -5.40 10.15
CA ALA A 391 36.56 -4.01 10.49
C ALA A 391 36.07 -3.35 9.22
N LEU A 392 34.79 -2.99 9.18
CA LEU A 392 34.22 -2.28 8.05
C LEU A 392 35.05 -1.02 7.89
N GLY A 393 35.80 -0.95 6.79
CA GLY A 393 36.64 0.20 6.51
C GLY A 393 35.78 1.45 6.43
N ALA A 394 36.32 2.60 6.81
CA ALA A 394 35.63 3.87 6.60
C ALA A 394 35.24 4.00 5.12
N GLY A 395 33.93 4.13 4.86
CA GLY A 395 33.37 4.21 3.50
C GLY A 395 33.02 2.87 2.83
N GLN A 396 33.19 1.72 3.49
CA GLN A 396 32.62 0.46 3.00
C GLN A 396 31.10 0.42 3.19
N PRO A 397 30.34 -0.07 2.20
CA PRO A 397 28.90 -0.19 2.30
C PRO A 397 28.51 -1.31 3.29
N LEU A 398 27.64 -0.96 4.23
CA LEU A 398 27.02 -1.85 5.21
C LEU A 398 25.90 -2.70 4.62
N LEU A 399 25.30 -2.24 3.53
CA LEU A 399 24.30 -2.96 2.75
C LEU A 399 24.35 -2.42 1.32
N THR A 400 24.35 -3.33 0.34
CA THR A 400 24.10 -2.96 -1.05
C THR A 400 22.67 -3.32 -1.39
N SER A 401 21.92 -2.37 -1.93
CA SER A 401 20.54 -2.60 -2.33
C SER A 401 20.30 -2.20 -3.77
N THR A 402 19.60 -3.04 -4.53
CA THR A 402 19.18 -2.74 -5.90
C THR A 402 17.67 -2.64 -5.99
N LEU A 403 17.19 -1.68 -6.78
CA LEU A 403 15.78 -1.43 -7.04
C LEU A 403 15.48 -1.55 -8.54
N SER A 404 14.40 -2.27 -8.88
CA SER A 404 13.84 -2.35 -10.23
C SER A 404 12.31 -2.42 -10.19
N TYR A 405 11.66 -1.79 -11.17
CA TYR A 405 10.20 -1.75 -11.36
C TYR A 405 9.83 -1.35 -12.79
#